data_AF-A0A1G3AFW0-F1
#
_entry.id   AF-A0A1G3AFW0-F1
#
_cell.length_a   1.000
_cell.length_b   1.000
_cell.length_c   1.000
_cell.angle_alpha   90.00
_cell.angle_beta   90.00
_cell.angle_gamma   90.00
#
_symmetry.space_group_name_H-M   'P 1'
#
loop_
_entity.id
_entity.type
_entity.pdbx_description
1 polymer ?
#
loop_
_entity_poly.entity_id
_entity_poly.type
_entity_poly.pdbx_seq_one_letter_code
_entity_poly.pdbx_strand_id
1 'polypeptide(L)'
;MSTEISPENEQFIQHAVTSGLFQDRGQALDEAVRLLKRRVDLLRHVDEGTRQLRNGEYTEYHEEDLRKFFDEVQAQGRQRYESSKKRP
;
A
#
# COMPACT_ATOMS: atom_id res chain seq x y z
N MET A 1 7.51 -26.88 -10.29
CA MET A 1 8.65 -26.23 -9.62
C MET A 1 8.44 -26.37 -8.13
N SER A 2 9.36 -27.01 -7.42
CA SER A 2 9.24 -27.17 -5.97
C SER A 2 9.77 -25.90 -5.31
N THR A 3 8.90 -25.13 -4.67
CA THR A 3 9.32 -24.03 -3.80
C THR A 3 9.62 -24.64 -2.44
N GLU A 4 10.86 -24.58 -1.98
CA GLU A 4 11.20 -24.97 -0.61
C GLU A 4 10.59 -23.96 0.36
N ILE A 5 9.40 -24.27 0.86
CA ILE A 5 8.73 -23.51 1.92
C ILE A 5 8.54 -24.42 3.13
N SER A 6 8.46 -23.83 4.32
CA SER A 6 8.35 -24.61 5.55
C SER A 6 7.06 -25.45 5.57
N PRO A 7 7.05 -26.60 6.26
CA PRO A 7 5.85 -27.44 6.37
C PRO A 7 4.63 -26.70 6.90
N GLU A 8 4.83 -25.76 7.82
CA GLU A 8 3.77 -24.94 8.41
C GLU A 8 3.13 -24.01 7.37
N ASN A 9 3.95 -23.40 6.50
CA ASN A 9 3.46 -22.54 5.43
C ASN A 9 2.73 -23.35 4.35
N GLU A 10 3.20 -24.56 4.04
CA GLU A 10 2.52 -25.46 3.10
C GLU A 10 1.16 -25.89 3.66
N GLN A 11 1.07 -26.22 4.96
CA GLN A 11 -0.21 -26.52 5.63
C GLN A 11 -1.17 -25.34 5.59
N PHE A 12 -0.68 -24.12 5.85
CA PHE A 12 -1.49 -22.91 5.78
C PHE A 12 -2.06 -22.68 4.38
N ILE A 13 -1.20 -22.79 3.35
CA ILE A 13 -1.62 -22.64 1.94
C ILE A 13 -2.64 -23.71 1.58
N GLN A 14 -2.39 -24.96 1.94
CA GLN A 14 -3.31 -26.05 1.67
C GLN A 14 -4.68 -25.81 2.32
N HIS A 15 -4.70 -25.37 3.58
CA HIS A 15 -5.94 -25.01 4.26
C HIS A 15 -6.67 -23.86 3.56
N ALA A 16 -5.95 -22.81 3.14
CA ALA A 16 -6.53 -21.67 2.45
C ALA A 16 -7.13 -22.02 1.07
N VAL A 17 -6.51 -22.96 0.34
CA VAL A 17 -7.08 -23.48 -0.91
C VAL A 17 -8.29 -24.36 -0.63
N THR A 18 -8.20 -25.23 0.37
CA THR A 18 -9.28 -26.17 0.73
C THR A 18 -10.52 -25.44 1.26
N SER A 19 -10.33 -24.31 1.95
CA SER A 19 -11.41 -23.44 2.43
C SER A 19 -12.02 -22.55 1.33
N GLY A 20 -11.45 -22.56 0.12
CA GLY A 20 -11.90 -21.74 -1.00
C GLY A 20 -11.47 -20.27 -0.92
N LEU A 21 -10.55 -19.91 -0.01
CA LEU A 21 -10.00 -18.55 0.07
C LEU A 21 -9.15 -18.22 -1.17
N PHE A 22 -8.48 -19.22 -1.73
CA PHE A 22 -7.76 -19.14 -2.99
C PHE A 22 -8.19 -20.30 -3.90
N GLN A 23 -8.22 -20.03 -5.21
CA GLN A 23 -8.55 -21.01 -6.24
C GLN A 23 -7.52 -22.14 -6.29
N ASP A 24 -6.24 -21.80 -6.15
CA ASP A 24 -5.15 -22.76 -6.18
C ASP A 24 -3.92 -22.24 -5.41
N ARG A 25 -2.94 -23.13 -5.26
CA ARG A 25 -1.67 -22.86 -4.58
C ARG A 25 -0.88 -21.73 -5.23
N GLY A 26 -0.95 -21.59 -6.56
CA GLY A 26 -0.27 -20.53 -7.29
C GLY A 26 -0.81 -19.17 -6.90
N GLN A 27 -2.13 -19.01 -6.90
CA GLN A 27 -2.79 -17.77 -6.49
C GLN A 27 -2.45 -17.40 -5.04
N ALA A 28 -2.45 -18.37 -4.12
CA ALA A 28 -2.10 -18.12 -2.72
C ALA A 28 -0.65 -17.62 -2.57
N LEU A 29 0.29 -18.19 -3.34
CA LEU A 29 1.69 -17.78 -3.33
C LEU A 29 1.91 -16.41 -3.98
N ASP A 30 1.25 -16.13 -5.10
CA ASP A 30 1.33 -14.83 -5.76
C ASP A 30 0.82 -13.71 -4.84
N GLU A 31 -0.27 -13.97 -4.13
CA GLU A 31 -0.81 -13.05 -3.13
C GLU A 31 0.13 -12.87 -1.93
N ALA A 32 0.77 -13.94 -1.46
CA ALA A 32 1.80 -13.85 -0.42
C ALA A 32 2.99 -12.96 -0.86
N VAL A 33 3.48 -13.16 -2.09
CA VAL A 33 4.57 -12.35 -2.66
C VAL A 33 4.13 -10.90 -2.86
N ARG A 34 2.89 -10.66 -3.30
CA ARG A 34 2.32 -9.31 -3.45
C ARG A 34 2.28 -8.58 -2.11
N LEU A 35 1.84 -9.26 -1.04
CA LEU A 35 1.83 -8.70 0.31
C LEU A 35 3.24 -8.41 0.82
N LEU A 36 4.20 -9.30 0.56
CA LEU A 36 5.59 -9.09 0.94
C LEU A 36 6.19 -7.85 0.24
N LYS A 37 5.97 -7.70 -1.07
CA LYS A 37 6.39 -6.52 -1.83
C LYS A 37 5.79 -5.23 -1.25
N ARG A 38 4.48 -5.24 -0.99
CA ARG A 38 3.78 -4.09 -0.39
C ARG A 38 4.32 -3.73 0.99
N ARG A 39 4.68 -4.73 1.80
CA ARG A 39 5.31 -4.51 3.11
C ARG A 39 6.68 -3.85 2.97
N VAL A 40 7.52 -4.34 2.07
CA VAL A 40 8.84 -3.74 1.80
C VAL A 40 8.69 -2.28 1.35
N ASP A 41 7.76 -2.02 0.44
CA ASP A 41 7.48 -0.66 -0.03
C ASP A 41 6.99 0.25 1.10
N LEU A 42 6.08 -0.22 1.94
CA LEU A 42 5.58 0.56 3.07
C LEU A 42 6.69 0.93 4.04
N LEU A 43 7.53 -0.05 4.42
CA LEU A 43 8.66 0.20 5.32
C LEU A 43 9.63 1.23 4.74
N ARG A 44 9.91 1.16 3.44
CA ARG A 44 10.73 2.16 2.74
C ARG A 44 10.15 3.57 2.83
N HIS A 45 8.82 3.73 2.74
CA HIS A 45 8.18 5.05 2.91
C HIS A 45 8.29 5.56 4.36
N VAL A 46 8.15 4.65 5.34
CA VAL A 46 8.31 5.00 6.76
C VAL A 46 9.74 5.43 7.08
N ASP A 47 10.74 4.69 6.56
CA ASP A 47 12.15 5.01 6.73
C ASP A 47 12.48 6.37 6.13
N GLU A 48 11.98 6.65 4.93
CA GLU A 48 12.16 7.93 4.27
C GLU A 48 11.48 9.08 5.04
N GLY A 49 10.24 8.90 5.50
CA GLY A 49 9.57 9.89 6.35
C GLY A 49 10.32 10.13 7.67
N THR A 50 10.89 9.09 8.26
CA THR A 50 11.71 9.20 9.48
C THR A 50 13.00 9.98 9.21
N ARG A 51 13.66 9.74 8.07
CA ARG A 51 14.83 10.51 7.61
C ARG A 51 14.47 11.98 7.43
N GLN A 52 13.38 12.27 6.73
CA GLN A 52 12.88 13.62 6.48
C GLN A 52 12.65 14.39 7.78
N LEU A 53 11.93 13.78 8.73
CA LEU A 53 11.70 14.39 10.05
C LEU A 53 13.00 14.70 10.80
N ARG A 54 13.96 13.78 10.82
CA ARG A 54 15.27 13.99 11.46
C ARG A 54 16.07 15.12 10.82
N ASN A 55 15.92 15.32 9.52
CA ASN A 55 16.59 16.35 8.76
C ASN A 55 15.87 17.71 8.78
N GLY A 56 14.69 17.79 9.40
CA GLY A 56 13.86 18.99 9.36
C GLY A 56 13.13 19.18 8.02
N GLU A 57 13.06 18.15 7.17
CA GLU A 57 12.34 18.14 5.89
C GLU A 57 10.83 17.90 6.12
N TYR A 58 10.20 18.74 6.95
CA TYR A 58 8.76 18.66 7.25
C TYR A 58 8.09 20.02 7.12
N THR A 59 6.78 20.01 6.98
CA THR A 59 5.95 21.20 7.01
C THR A 59 5.11 21.17 8.28
N GLU A 60 5.27 22.18 9.12
CA GLU A 60 4.41 22.39 10.28
C GLU A 60 3.15 23.14 9.83
N TYR A 61 1.98 22.64 10.24
CA TYR A 61 0.71 23.29 9.94
C TYR A 61 0.10 23.76 11.25
N HIS A 62 -0.19 25.05 11.33
CA HIS A 62 -1.00 25.62 12.41
C HIS A 62 -2.49 25.53 12.04
N GLU A 63 -3.37 25.72 13.02
CA GLU A 63 -4.82 25.52 12.86
C GLU A 63 -5.41 26.38 11.71
N GLU A 64 -4.91 27.60 11.54
CA GLU A 64 -5.33 28.51 10.46
C GLU A 64 -4.81 28.10 9.07
N ASP A 65 -3.63 27.48 8.99
CA ASP A 65 -3.02 27.02 7.75
C ASP A 65 -3.54 25.65 7.31
N LEU A 66 -3.91 24.82 8.29
CA LEU A 66 -4.44 23.49 8.05
C LEU A 66 -5.75 23.53 7.26
N ARG A 67 -6.60 24.52 7.53
CA ARG A 67 -7.86 24.70 6.79
C ARG A 67 -7.61 25.08 5.34
N LYS A 68 -6.68 26.02 5.09
CA LYS A 68 -6.28 26.41 3.73
C LYS A 68 -5.69 25.23 2.96
N PHE A 69 -4.83 24.45 3.61
CA PHE A 69 -4.25 23.25 3.04
C PHE A 69 -5.33 22.24 2.60
N PHE A 70 -6.31 21.95 3.47
CA PHE A 70 -7.39 21.03 3.10
C PHE A 70 -8.26 21.57 1.94
N ASP A 71 -8.55 22.87 1.94
CA ASP A 71 -9.30 23.51 0.85
C ASP A 71 -8.55 23.39 -0.49
N GLU A 72 -7.24 23.59 -0.49
CA GLU A 72 -6.36 23.41 -1.66
C GLU A 72 -6.34 21.97 -2.15
N VAL A 73 -6.13 21.00 -1.26
CA VAL A 73 -6.14 19.56 -1.59
C VAL A 73 -7.48 19.16 -2.22
N GLN A 74 -8.59 19.62 -1.66
CA GLN A 74 -9.91 19.36 -2.23
C GLN A 74 -10.10 20.00 -3.61
N ALA A 75 -9.66 21.25 -3.78
CA ALA A 75 -9.75 21.94 -5.06
C ALA A 75 -8.96 21.20 -6.15
N GLN A 76 -7.73 20.78 -5.84
CA GLN A 76 -6.91 19.96 -6.74
C GLN A 76 -7.57 18.62 -7.06
N GLY A 77 -8.16 17.96 -6.06
CA GLY A 77 -8.90 16.71 -6.25
C GLY A 77 -10.07 16.86 -7.22
N ARG A 78 -10.89 17.91 -7.04
CA ARG A 78 -12.00 18.23 -7.94
C ARG A 78 -11.53 18.50 -9.38
N GLN A 79 -10.47 19.27 -9.56
CA GLN A 79 -9.90 19.53 -10.89
C GLN A 79 -9.41 18.26 -11.60
N ARG A 80 -8.72 17.37 -10.86
CA ARG A 80 -8.27 16.08 -11.39
C ARG A 80 -9.45 15.21 -11.83
N TYR A 81 -10.51 15.16 -11.02
CA TYR A 81 -11.73 14.40 -11.33
C TYR A 81 -12.48 14.93 -12.55
N GLU A 82 -12.64 16.25 -12.67
CA GLU A 82 -13.27 16.85 -13.85
C GLU A 82 -12.42 16.67 -15.12
N SER A 83 -11.09 16.65 -14.98
CA SER A 83 -10.17 16.36 -16.09
C SER A 83 -10.20 14.89 -16.51
N SER A 84 -10.42 13.95 -15.59
CA SER A 84 -10.55 12.52 -15.92
C SER A 84 -11.87 12.19 -16.59
N LYS A 85 -12.96 12.93 -16.30
CA LYS A 85 -14.23 12.82 -17.03
C LYS A 85 -14.17 13.29 -18.49
N LYS A 86 -13.26 14.21 -18.81
CA LYS A 86 -13.12 14.80 -20.15
C LYS A 86 -12.20 14.01 -21.07
N ARG A 87 -11.56 12.96 -20.59
CA ARG A 87 -10.80 12.02 -21.43
C ARG A 87 -11.73 10.87 -21.86
N PRO A 88 -11.98 10.70 -23.17
CA PRO A 88 -12.78 9.58 -23.69
C PRO A 88 -12.09 8.23 -23.46
#